data_AF-A0A839IYA8-F1
#
_entry.id   AF-A0A839IYA8-F1
#
_cell.length_a   1.000
_cell.length_b   1.000
_cell.length_c   1.000
_cell.angle_alpha   90.00
_cell.angle_beta   90.00
_cell.angle_gamma   90.00
#
_symmetry.space_group_name_H-M   'P 1'
#
loop_
_entity.id
_entity.type
_entity.pdbx_description
1 polymer ?
#
loop_
_entity_poly.entity_id
_entity_poly.type
_entity_poly.pdbx_seq_one_letter_code
_entity_poly.pdbx_strand_id
1 'polypeptide(L)'
;YLYSLEDFYVRESTMWLDVLEAFAQNSANIMPVLNEKGDYLGYYELNDVIGLFNESPFFNEAGGVLVVEKGINDYSFSEISQIVESNNGKLLGAFVSKMKN
;
A
#
# COMPACT_ATOMS: atom_id res chain seq x y z
N TYR A 1 23.61 -27.90 -2.65
CA TYR A 1 23.01 -26.81 -1.87
C TYR A 1 22.86 -25.57 -2.76
N LEU A 2 21.99 -25.63 -3.77
CA LEU A 2 21.40 -24.41 -4.33
C LEU A 2 20.18 -24.16 -3.46
N TYR A 3 20.30 -23.31 -2.45
CA TYR A 3 19.11 -22.69 -1.90
C TYR A 3 18.49 -21.89 -3.04
N SER A 4 17.17 -22.07 -3.23
CA SER A 4 16.37 -21.35 -4.22
C SER A 4 16.52 -19.85 -3.97
N LEU A 5 17.51 -19.23 -4.62
CA LEU A 5 17.55 -17.78 -4.81
C LEU A 5 16.47 -17.51 -5.85
N GLU A 6 15.25 -17.25 -5.38
CA GLU A 6 14.27 -16.59 -6.22
C GLU A 6 14.74 -15.16 -6.43
N ASP A 7 15.04 -14.81 -7.67
CA ASP A 7 15.38 -13.44 -8.03
C ASP A 7 14.15 -12.57 -7.80
N PHE A 8 14.29 -11.57 -6.93
CA PHE A 8 13.24 -10.58 -6.66
C PHE A 8 13.81 -9.18 -6.83
N TYR A 9 13.05 -8.34 -7.54
CA TYR A 9 13.39 -6.94 -7.81
C TYR A 9 12.12 -6.20 -8.21
N VAL A 10 12.18 -4.88 -8.13
CA VAL A 10 11.19 -3.99 -8.73
C VAL A 10 11.82 -3.19 -9.87
N ARG A 11 10.99 -2.59 -10.72
CA ARG A 11 11.47 -1.65 -11.72
C ARG A 11 11.46 -0.24 -11.15
N GLU A 12 12.29 0.65 -11.70
CA GLU A 12 12.26 2.07 -11.35
C GLU A 12 10.87 2.72 -11.57
N SER A 13 10.07 2.18 -12.49
CA SER A 13 8.71 2.61 -12.79
C SER A 13 7.63 1.91 -11.97
N THR A 14 7.98 0.96 -11.09
CA THR A 14 7.02 0.26 -10.23
C THR A 14 6.36 1.24 -9.26
N MET A 15 5.03 1.17 -9.15
CA MET A 15 4.28 2.04 -8.24
C MET A 15 4.67 1.76 -6.79
N TRP A 16 4.80 2.80 -5.98
CA TRP A 16 5.31 2.68 -4.60
C TRP A 16 4.51 1.69 -3.72
N LEU A 17 3.19 1.56 -3.95
CA LEU A 17 2.36 0.60 -3.20
C LEU A 17 2.69 -0.85 -3.58
N ASP A 18 3.00 -1.11 -4.85
CA ASP A 18 3.44 -2.41 -5.34
C ASP A 18 4.84 -2.74 -4.82
N VAL A 19 5.70 -1.73 -4.64
CA VAL A 19 7.01 -1.90 -3.98
C VAL A 19 6.82 -2.35 -2.52
N LEU A 20 5.88 -1.73 -1.79
CA LEU A 20 5.54 -2.13 -0.43
C LEU A 20 5.00 -3.57 -0.37
N GLU A 21 4.15 -3.95 -1.33
CA GLU A 21 3.66 -5.32 -1.46
C GLU A 21 4.81 -6.29 -1.74
N ALA A 22 5.73 -5.95 -2.65
CA ALA A 22 6.87 -6.79 -2.99
C ALA A 22 7.77 -7.07 -1.78
N PHE A 23 7.96 -6.10 -0.87
CA PHE A 23 8.66 -6.35 0.39
C PHE A 23 7.97 -7.41 1.25
N ALA A 24 6.64 -7.34 1.38
CA ALA A 24 5.87 -8.29 2.17
C ALA A 24 5.90 -9.70 1.56
N GLN A 25 5.73 -9.81 0.24
CA GLN A 25 5.76 -11.09 -0.48
C GLN A 25 7.12 -11.79 -0.36
N ASN A 26 8.21 -11.02 -0.44
CA ASN A 26 9.57 -11.56 -0.41
C ASN A 26 10.16 -11.63 1.01
N SER A 27 9.41 -11.22 2.05
CA SER A 27 9.89 -11.13 3.43
C SER A 27 11.23 -10.39 3.54
N ALA A 28 11.39 -9.31 2.76
CA ALA A 28 12.64 -8.59 2.59
C ALA A 28 12.63 -7.24 3.30
N ASN A 29 13.81 -6.71 3.59
CA ASN A 29 14.03 -5.35 4.09
C ASN A 29 14.78 -4.45 3.08
N ILE A 30 15.36 -5.05 2.05
CA ILE A 30 16.03 -4.40 0.93
C ILE A 30 15.43 -4.93 -0.36
N MET A 31 15.02 -4.04 -1.26
CA MET A 31 14.42 -4.38 -2.54
C MET A 31 15.31 -3.87 -3.69
N PRO A 32 15.93 -4.75 -4.50
CA PRO A 32 16.70 -4.34 -5.66
C PRO A 32 15.83 -3.61 -6.69
N VAL A 33 16.39 -2.59 -7.31
CA VAL A 33 15.73 -1.80 -8.35
C VAL A 33 16.51 -1.94 -9.65
N LEU A 34 15.82 -2.41 -10.68
CA LEU A 34 16.38 -2.55 -12.02
C LEU A 34 15.71 -1.55 -12.97
N ASN A 35 16.44 -1.14 -14.01
CA ASN A 35 15.84 -0.41 -15.12
C ASN A 35 15.06 -1.35 -16.05
N GLU A 36 14.49 -0.81 -17.13
CA GLU A 36 13.77 -1.62 -18.13
C GLU A 36 14.63 -2.71 -18.78
N LYS A 37 15.94 -2.46 -18.94
CA LYS A 37 16.93 -3.36 -19.56
C LYS A 37 17.45 -4.43 -18.60
N GLY A 38 17.05 -4.38 -17.33
CA GLY A 38 17.53 -5.30 -16.29
C GLY A 38 18.87 -4.89 -15.66
N ASP A 39 19.37 -3.69 -15.94
CA ASP A 39 20.56 -3.18 -15.27
C ASP A 39 20.21 -2.74 -13.85
N TYR A 40 21.09 -3.08 -12.91
CA TYR A 40 20.95 -2.67 -11.51
C TYR A 40 21.15 -1.16 -11.36
N LEU A 41 20.15 -0.50 -10.78
CA LEU A 41 20.18 0.93 -10.49
C LEU A 41 20.49 1.22 -9.03
N GLY A 42 20.10 0.32 -8.12
CA GLY A 42 20.19 0.53 -6.69
C GLY A 42 19.20 -0.32 -5.93
N TYR A 43 18.85 0.11 -4.73
CA TYR A 43 17.90 -0.58 -3.87
C TYR A 43 17.02 0.40 -3.11
N TYR A 44 15.84 -0.07 -2.69
CA TYR A 44 15.02 0.59 -1.69
C TYR A 44 15.17 -0.10 -0.35
N GLU A 45 15.19 0.68 0.73
CA GLU A 45 15.02 0.16 2.09
C GLU A 45 13.54 0.21 2.48
N LEU A 46 13.06 -0.84 3.15
CA LEU A 46 11.68 -0.88 3.63
C LEU A 46 11.34 0.33 4.51
N ASN A 47 12.28 0.78 5.36
CA ASN A 47 12.08 1.93 6.24
C ASN A 47 11.87 3.24 5.48
N ASP A 48 12.59 3.44 4.37
CA ASP A 48 12.45 4.65 3.55
C ASP A 48 11.07 4.68 2.87
N VAL A 49 10.62 3.53 2.37
CA VAL A 49 9.29 3.39 1.76
C VAL A 49 8.18 3.58 2.80
N ILE A 50 8.34 3.06 4.02
CA ILE A 50 7.42 3.33 5.14
C ILE A 50 7.45 4.81 5.53
N GLY A 51 8.62 5.45 5.50
CA GLY A 51 8.77 6.88 5.76
C GLY A 51 7.92 7.73 4.82
N LEU A 52 7.99 7.46 3.50
CA LEU A 52 7.16 8.12 2.50
C LEU A 52 5.65 7.92 2.76
N PHE A 53 5.27 6.75 3.26
CA PHE A 53 3.88 6.45 3.59
C PHE A 53 3.36 7.25 4.79
N ASN A 54 4.22 7.44 5.79
CA ASN A 54 3.94 8.29 6.96
C ASN A 54 3.79 9.77 6.60
N GLU A 55 4.25 10.21 5.43
CA GLU A 55 4.02 11.59 4.97
C GLU A 55 2.64 11.77 4.31
N SER A 56 1.96 10.68 3.95
CA SER A 56 0.64 10.77 3.33
C SER A 56 -0.42 11.28 4.31
N PRO A 57 -1.39 12.10 3.87
CA PRO A 57 -2.46 12.58 4.74
C PRO A 57 -3.27 11.46 5.40
N PHE A 58 -3.32 10.28 4.78
CA PHE A 58 -4.06 9.13 5.32
C PHE A 58 -3.47 8.61 6.65
N PHE A 59 -2.15 8.71 6.83
CA PHE A 59 -1.47 8.21 8.05
C PHE A 59 -0.97 9.33 8.98
N ASN A 60 -0.76 10.54 8.45
CA ASN A 60 -0.15 11.63 9.22
C ASN A 60 -1.16 12.62 9.80
N GLU A 61 -2.32 12.82 9.16
CA GLU A 61 -3.24 13.85 9.63
C GLU A 61 -3.98 13.40 10.89
N ALA A 62 -4.10 14.34 11.84
CA ALA A 62 -4.89 14.15 13.04
C ALA A 62 -6.37 13.97 12.65
N GLY A 63 -6.90 12.77 12.86
CA GLY A 63 -8.27 12.39 12.53
C GLY A 63 -8.80 11.29 13.43
N GLY A 64 -9.87 10.62 12.99
CA GLY A 64 -10.45 9.46 13.67
C GLY A 64 -10.53 8.26 12.73
N VAL A 65 -10.30 7.06 13.26
CA VAL A 65 -10.53 5.80 12.53
C VAL A 65 -11.92 5.29 12.84
N LEU A 66 -12.75 5.08 11.82
CA LEU A 66 -14.08 4.48 11.93
C LEU A 66 -14.07 3.09 11.27
N VAL A 67 -14.42 2.06 12.04
CA VAL A 67 -14.59 0.70 11.53
C VAL A 67 -16.08 0.43 11.35
N VAL A 68 -16.49 0.08 10.13
CA VAL A 68 -17.89 -0.18 9.77
C VAL A 68 -18.00 -1.58 9.19
N GLU A 69 -19.05 -2.30 9.57
CA GLU A 69 -19.42 -3.60 8.99
C GLU A 69 -20.73 -3.45 8.22
N LYS A 70 -20.78 -3.98 7.00
CA LYS A 70 -21.97 -3.99 6.15
C LYS A 70 -22.06 -5.31 5.42
N GLY A 71 -23.28 -5.74 5.09
CA GLY A 71 -23.49 -6.87 4.18
C GLY A 71 -22.87 -6.60 2.81
N ILE A 72 -22.32 -7.63 2.16
CA ILE A 72 -21.61 -7.48 0.88
C ILE A 72 -22.48 -6.86 -0.22
N ASN A 73 -23.77 -7.19 -0.23
CA ASN A 73 -24.75 -6.68 -1.20
C ASN A 73 -25.20 -5.26 -0.89
N ASP A 74 -25.13 -4.88 0.37
CA ASP A 74 -25.48 -3.52 0.78
C ASP A 74 -24.28 -2.60 0.56
N TYR A 75 -23.04 -3.10 0.53
CA TYR A 75 -21.82 -2.29 0.52
C TYR A 75 -21.68 -1.42 -0.73
N SER A 76 -21.43 -0.14 -0.50
CA SER A 76 -21.12 0.84 -1.55
C SER A 76 -20.07 1.81 -1.03
N PHE A 77 -18.87 1.76 -1.60
CA PHE A 77 -17.79 2.67 -1.25
C PHE A 77 -18.16 4.13 -1.53
N SER A 78 -18.83 4.37 -2.66
CA SER A 78 -19.29 5.71 -3.04
C SER A 78 -20.30 6.30 -2.04
N GLU A 79 -21.19 5.47 -1.49
CA GLU A 79 -22.13 5.90 -0.46
C GLU A 79 -21.40 6.32 0.83
N ILE A 80 -20.39 5.55 1.26
CA ILE A 80 -19.57 5.88 2.43
C ILE A 80 -18.87 7.23 2.22
N SER A 81 -18.24 7.44 1.06
CA SER A 81 -17.59 8.71 0.74
C SER A 81 -18.57 9.88 0.74
N GLN A 82 -19.74 9.72 0.12
CA GLN A 82 -20.78 10.77 0.09
C GLN A 82 -21.29 11.12 1.50
N ILE A 83 -21.45 10.14 2.38
CA ILE A 83 -21.86 10.39 3.78
C ILE A 83 -20.78 11.21 4.50
N VAL A 84 -19.50 10.84 4.36
CA VAL A 84 -18.40 11.58 4.99
C VAL A 84 -18.36 13.03 4.49
N GLU A 85 -18.41 13.23 3.17
CA GLU A 85 -18.32 14.55 2.55
C GLU A 85 -19.54 15.43 2.82
N SER A 86 -20.75 14.85 2.83
CA SER A 86 -21.99 15.58 3.15
C SER A 86 -22.08 16.06 4.60
N ASN A 87 -21.33 15.42 5.51
CA ASN A 87 -21.17 15.85 6.89
C ASN A 87 -19.96 16.79 7.08
N ASN A 88 -19.50 17.46 6.00
CA ASN A 88 -18.35 18.36 5.99
C ASN A 88 -17.02 17.70 6.44
N GLY A 89 -16.96 16.37 6.42
CA GLY A 89 -15.73 15.62 6.62
C GLY A 89 -14.93 15.52 5.33
N LYS A 90 -13.65 15.16 5.45
CA LYS A 90 -12.78 14.84 4.32
C LYS A 90 -12.31 13.40 4.47
N LEU A 91 -12.52 12.58 3.44
CA LEU A 91 -12.02 11.21 3.42
C LEU A 91 -10.54 11.24 3.01
N LEU A 92 -9.63 10.98 3.96
CA LEU A 92 -8.18 10.97 3.70
C LEU A 92 -7.70 9.61 3.18
N GLY A 93 -8.46 8.56 3.44
CA GLY A 93 -8.28 7.24 2.86
C GLY A 93 -9.25 6.23 3.45
N ALA A 94 -9.31 5.06 2.84
CA ALA A 94 -10.10 3.94 3.32
C ALA A 94 -9.45 2.63 2.85
N PHE A 95 -9.62 1.59 3.66
CA PHE A 95 -9.00 0.29 3.41
C PHE A 95 -9.99 -0.82 3.74
N VAL A 96 -10.10 -1.82 2.85
CA VAL A 96 -10.91 -3.02 3.09
C VAL A 96 -10.01 -4.06 3.76
N SER A 97 -10.21 -4.29 5.05
CA SER A 97 -9.33 -5.15 5.84
C SER A 97 -9.58 -6.64 5.62
N LYS A 98 -10.83 -7.05 5.41
CA LYS A 98 -11.23 -8.43 5.14
C LYS A 98 -12.50 -8.46 4.31
N MET A 99 -12.57 -9.38 3.35
CA MET A 99 -13.82 -9.80 2.71
C MET A 99 -14.02 -11.28 3.05
N LYS A 100 -15.16 -11.60 3.67
CA LYS A 100 -15.61 -12.99 3.82
C LYS A 100 -16.81 -13.17 2.89
N ASN A 101 -16.67 -14.09 1.93
CA ASN A 101 -17.78 -14.55 1.11
C ASN A 101 -18.65 -15.54 1.90
#